data_AF-A0A2V0P5K0-F1
#
_entry.id   AF-A0A2V0P5K0-F1
#
_cell.length_a   1.000
_cell.length_b   1.000
_cell.length_c   1.000
_cell.angle_alpha   90.00
_cell.angle_beta   90.00
_cell.angle_gamma   90.00
#
_symmetry.space_group_name_H-M   'P 1'
#
loop_
_entity.id
_entity.type
_entity.pdbx_description
1 polymer ?
#
loop_
_entity_poly.entity_id
_entity_poly.type
_entity_poly.pdbx_seq_one_letter_code
_entity_poly.pdbx_strand_id
1 'polypeptide(L)'
;MSAAAETQALDEVLAAIEKCVSGGDAEEKRAALRGLTALVDPTDESYSAQRAAAERLLPAVLMQLLEDDDAGVAVEAANALAALTDHCATARDRVESSHFGATPEKVSLNPVQEEVGEMEGVFNVLVNMRFSADDVVATAGTEALAALTSLNRANEIALMREIVKRLSAGEARALGALDDLLVGLDIRDDAAVLLDMSLAPALGFVRGGTPAEKNAAAGLLASIAEGRRGAAPFLVAEGALPLTAALLVDGDLEARDTAVRLLWALVKDNRRLLSPEKGGLGLAGTRLVEPLLELVEKGEARANAEDRGSEDEGEGDDGAGAGGEVAVDNGDAALLLLRALAVQDEAVSGRLKGEGGLIATRSCAIM
;
A
#
# COMPACT_ATOMS: atom_id res chain seq x y z
N MET A 1 26.10 8.73 -26.53
CA MET A 1 27.50 9.20 -26.64
C MET A 1 28.29 8.11 -27.37
N SER A 2 29.63 8.17 -27.50
CA SER A 2 30.35 6.93 -27.82
C SER A 2 30.41 6.08 -26.55
N ALA A 3 30.35 4.74 -26.65
CA ALA A 3 30.42 3.86 -25.48
C ALA A 3 31.65 4.16 -24.59
N ALA A 4 32.78 4.53 -25.20
CA ALA A 4 33.97 4.94 -24.47
C ALA A 4 33.79 6.23 -23.64
N ALA A 5 33.02 7.19 -24.15
CA ALA A 5 32.73 8.43 -23.41
C ALA A 5 31.75 8.19 -22.26
N GLU A 6 30.80 7.26 -22.42
CA GLU A 6 29.89 6.84 -21.33
C GLU A 6 30.66 6.11 -20.22
N THR A 7 31.55 5.18 -20.57
CA THR A 7 32.42 4.51 -19.59
C THR A 7 33.30 5.51 -18.85
N GLN A 8 33.92 6.46 -19.55
CA GLN A 8 34.74 7.48 -18.91
C GLN A 8 33.93 8.37 -17.96
N ALA A 9 32.74 8.83 -18.38
CA ALA A 9 31.87 9.64 -17.54
C ALA A 9 31.45 8.90 -16.27
N LEU A 10 31.13 7.60 -16.40
CA LEU A 10 30.82 6.74 -15.28
C LEU A 10 32.02 6.57 -14.33
N ASP A 11 33.21 6.34 -14.86
CA ASP A 11 34.43 6.23 -14.06
C ASP A 11 34.71 7.50 -13.25
N GLU A 12 34.53 8.67 -13.87
CA GLU A 12 34.71 9.98 -13.22
C GLU A 12 33.69 10.22 -12.10
N VAL A 13 32.41 9.89 -12.33
CA VAL A 13 31.35 10.02 -11.33
C VAL A 13 31.56 9.06 -10.16
N LEU A 14 31.89 7.79 -10.43
CA LEU A 14 32.14 6.80 -9.38
C LEU A 14 33.34 7.21 -8.51
N ALA A 15 34.43 7.68 -9.12
CA ALA A 15 35.58 8.19 -8.38
C ALA A 15 35.23 9.45 -7.55
N ALA A 16 34.33 10.31 -8.05
CA ALA A 16 33.86 11.46 -7.29
C ALA A 16 33.06 11.03 -6.06
N ILE A 17 32.16 10.05 -6.17
CA ILE A 17 31.38 9.53 -5.05
C ILE A 17 32.28 8.90 -3.98
N GLU A 18 33.22 8.03 -4.37
CA GLU A 18 34.18 7.41 -3.46
C GLU A 18 34.99 8.46 -2.68
N LYS A 19 35.42 9.53 -3.36
CA LYS A 19 36.12 10.65 -2.73
C LYS A 19 35.21 11.40 -1.75
N CYS A 20 33.95 11.62 -2.11
CA CYS A 20 33.00 12.39 -1.30
C CYS A 20 32.70 11.75 0.05
N VAL A 21 32.67 10.42 0.13
CA VAL A 21 32.52 9.67 1.41
C VAL A 21 33.61 10.04 2.41
N SER A 22 34.82 10.31 1.94
CA SER A 22 35.99 10.56 2.80
C SER A 22 36.10 12.00 3.33
N GLY A 23 35.19 12.90 2.94
CA GLY A 23 35.18 14.29 3.43
C GLY A 23 34.82 15.37 2.41
N GLY A 24 33.99 15.05 1.42
CA GLY A 24 33.39 16.06 0.54
C GLY A 24 32.32 16.87 1.30
N ASP A 25 32.07 18.11 0.87
CA ASP A 25 30.93 18.87 1.40
C ASP A 25 29.60 18.33 0.88
N ALA A 26 28.49 18.80 1.47
CA ALA A 26 27.15 18.30 1.12
C ALA A 26 26.78 18.57 -0.36
N GLU A 27 27.23 19.67 -0.95
CA GLU A 27 26.89 19.98 -2.34
C GLU A 27 27.73 19.16 -3.32
N GLU A 28 29.00 18.91 -3.01
CA GLU A 28 29.85 17.98 -3.76
C GLU A 28 29.25 16.57 -3.76
N LYS A 29 28.81 16.08 -2.58
CA LYS A 29 28.11 14.78 -2.43
C LYS A 29 26.85 14.71 -3.29
N ARG A 30 25.95 15.69 -3.16
CA ARG A 30 24.70 15.76 -3.93
C ARG A 30 24.96 15.84 -5.43
N ALA A 31 25.93 16.64 -5.87
CA ALA A 31 26.28 16.76 -7.29
C ALA A 31 26.79 15.43 -7.86
N ALA A 32 27.62 14.70 -7.11
CA ALA A 32 28.11 13.38 -7.52
C ALA A 32 26.97 12.35 -7.64
N LEU A 33 26.04 12.33 -6.66
CA LEU A 33 24.88 11.43 -6.65
C LEU A 33 23.89 11.72 -7.79
N ARG A 34 23.62 12.99 -8.09
CA ARG A 34 22.83 13.38 -9.28
C ARG A 34 23.51 12.96 -10.57
N GLY A 35 24.84 13.12 -10.64
CA GLY A 35 25.64 12.66 -11.77
C GLY A 35 25.50 11.17 -12.01
N LEU A 36 25.52 10.36 -10.95
CA LEU A 36 25.31 8.91 -11.02
C LEU A 36 23.90 8.58 -11.51
N THR A 37 22.89 9.20 -10.93
CA THR A 37 21.49 9.01 -11.31
C THR A 37 21.28 9.31 -12.80
N ALA A 38 21.87 10.39 -13.31
CA ALA A 38 21.77 10.79 -14.71
C ALA A 38 22.47 9.84 -15.70
N LEU A 39 23.37 8.98 -15.23
CA LEU A 39 24.06 7.98 -16.06
C LEU A 39 23.29 6.65 -16.15
N VAL A 40 22.29 6.44 -15.30
CA VAL A 40 21.42 5.26 -15.38
C VAL A 40 20.45 5.46 -16.54
N ASP A 41 20.60 4.67 -17.60
CA ASP A 41 19.63 4.60 -18.69
C ASP A 41 18.52 3.60 -18.32
N PRO A 42 17.26 4.04 -18.13
CA PRO A 42 16.15 3.14 -17.80
C PRO A 42 15.77 2.18 -18.94
N THR A 43 16.33 2.35 -20.14
CA THR A 43 16.11 1.47 -21.30
C THR A 43 17.24 0.48 -21.54
N ASP A 44 18.33 0.57 -20.78
CA ASP A 44 19.49 -0.31 -20.92
C ASP A 44 19.22 -1.70 -20.32
N GLU A 45 18.91 -2.66 -21.19
CA GLU A 45 18.73 -4.07 -20.81
C GLU A 45 20.03 -4.76 -20.38
N SER A 46 21.19 -4.19 -20.69
CA SER A 46 22.48 -4.75 -20.27
C SER A 46 22.84 -4.38 -18.85
N TYR A 47 22.15 -3.40 -18.26
CA TYR A 47 22.41 -2.86 -16.92
C TYR A 47 23.87 -2.42 -16.76
N SER A 48 24.43 -1.76 -17.78
CA SER A 48 25.87 -1.47 -17.86
C SER A 48 26.35 -0.56 -16.72
N ALA A 49 25.61 0.52 -16.45
CA ALA A 49 25.90 1.44 -15.35
C ALA A 49 25.74 0.75 -13.98
N GLN A 50 24.67 -0.03 -13.81
CA GLN A 50 24.38 -0.78 -12.58
C GLN A 50 25.44 -1.85 -12.30
N ARG A 51 25.90 -2.59 -13.32
CA ARG A 51 26.99 -3.58 -13.18
C ARG A 51 28.29 -2.93 -12.75
N ALA A 52 28.68 -1.85 -13.42
CA ALA A 52 29.88 -1.12 -13.07
C ALA A 52 29.80 -0.52 -11.65
N ALA A 53 28.63 -0.06 -11.22
CA ALA A 53 28.38 0.38 -9.86
C ALA A 53 28.56 -0.77 -8.84
N ALA A 54 27.96 -1.93 -9.09
CA ALA A 54 28.08 -3.13 -8.25
C ALA A 54 29.54 -3.60 -8.13
N GLU A 55 30.28 -3.68 -9.25
CA GLU A 55 31.69 -4.09 -9.27
C GLU A 55 32.61 -3.19 -8.43
N ARG A 56 32.21 -1.95 -8.17
CA ARG A 56 32.94 -0.98 -7.34
C ARG A 56 32.46 -0.89 -5.89
N LEU A 57 31.58 -1.78 -5.45
CA LEU A 57 31.01 -1.75 -4.09
C LEU A 57 30.26 -0.43 -3.81
N LEU A 58 29.75 0.22 -4.85
CA LEU A 58 28.98 1.45 -4.72
C LEU A 58 27.74 1.30 -3.83
N PRO A 59 27.03 0.16 -3.81
CA PRO A 59 25.97 -0.09 -2.84
C PRO A 59 26.39 0.15 -1.38
N ALA A 60 27.59 -0.27 -0.98
CA ALA A 60 28.09 -0.07 0.37
C ALA A 60 28.43 1.40 0.67
N VAL A 61 28.83 2.15 -0.36
CA VAL A 61 29.06 3.60 -0.29
C VAL A 61 27.73 4.35 -0.17
N LEU A 62 26.73 3.99 -0.97
CA LEU A 62 25.39 4.58 -0.90
C LEU A 62 24.76 4.34 0.46
N MET A 63 24.97 3.17 1.08
CA MET A 63 24.54 2.91 2.44
C MET A 63 25.11 3.90 3.45
N GLN A 64 26.38 4.28 3.33
CA GLN A 64 26.98 5.29 4.21
C GLN A 64 26.40 6.68 3.95
N LEU A 65 26.09 7.01 2.69
CA LEU A 65 25.52 8.30 2.31
C LEU A 65 24.02 8.43 2.64
N LEU A 66 23.29 7.31 2.73
CA LEU A 66 21.92 7.28 3.24
C LEU A 66 21.84 7.66 4.73
N GLU A 67 22.91 7.43 5.48
CA GLU A 67 23.04 7.78 6.89
C GLU A 67 23.76 9.13 7.12
N ASP A 68 23.95 9.93 6.06
CA ASP A 68 24.60 11.24 6.16
C ASP A 68 23.78 12.22 7.02
N ASP A 69 24.47 13.07 7.78
CA ASP A 69 23.85 14.08 8.64
C ASP A 69 23.04 15.11 7.84
N ASP A 70 23.38 15.33 6.56
CA ASP A 70 22.63 16.19 5.66
C ASP A 70 21.50 15.42 4.96
N ALA A 71 20.26 15.75 5.29
CA ALA A 71 19.07 15.11 4.71
C ALA A 71 19.00 15.19 3.17
N GLY A 72 19.57 16.23 2.57
CA GLY A 72 19.62 16.35 1.11
C GLY A 72 20.61 15.37 0.47
N VAL A 73 21.71 15.04 1.16
CA VAL A 73 22.61 13.96 0.74
C VAL A 73 21.88 12.61 0.82
N ALA A 74 21.17 12.35 1.92
CA ALA A 74 20.39 11.12 2.08
C ALA A 74 19.31 10.97 1.00
N VAL A 75 18.59 12.04 0.66
CA VAL A 75 17.60 12.07 -0.43
C VAL A 75 18.25 11.71 -1.77
N GLU A 76 19.37 12.36 -2.14
CA GLU A 76 20.04 12.08 -3.41
C GLU A 76 20.64 10.66 -3.43
N ALA A 77 21.05 10.14 -2.27
CA ALA A 77 21.52 8.76 -2.14
C ALA A 77 20.38 7.75 -2.36
N ALA A 78 19.20 8.03 -1.80
CA ALA A 78 18.01 7.21 -2.03
C ALA A 78 17.54 7.26 -3.49
N ASN A 79 17.56 8.43 -4.13
CA ASN A 79 17.23 8.57 -5.56
C ASN A 79 18.21 7.81 -6.45
N ALA A 80 19.51 7.91 -6.16
CA ALA A 80 20.54 7.16 -6.88
C ALA A 80 20.36 5.65 -6.68
N LEU A 81 20.02 5.22 -5.46
CA LEU A 81 19.72 3.82 -5.16
C LEU A 81 18.47 3.34 -5.90
N ALA A 82 17.41 4.14 -5.95
CA ALA A 82 16.20 3.85 -6.71
C ALA A 82 16.54 3.64 -8.19
N ALA A 83 17.26 4.58 -8.82
CA ALA A 83 17.67 4.47 -10.21
C ALA A 83 18.53 3.23 -10.47
N LEU A 84 19.49 2.94 -9.58
CA LEU A 84 20.36 1.77 -9.74
C LEU A 84 19.63 0.43 -9.55
N THR A 85 18.55 0.39 -8.78
CA THR A 85 17.84 -0.84 -8.44
C THR A 85 16.56 -1.05 -9.25
N ASP A 86 16.07 -0.01 -9.92
CA ASP A 86 14.92 -0.10 -10.80
C ASP A 86 15.21 -1.00 -12.01
N HIS A 87 14.20 -1.73 -12.45
CA HIS A 87 14.30 -2.57 -13.63
C HIS A 87 14.15 -1.73 -14.89
N CYS A 88 14.85 -2.11 -15.95
CA CYS A 88 14.70 -1.41 -17.22
C CYS A 88 13.23 -1.48 -17.69
N ALA A 89 12.76 -0.43 -18.38
CA ALA A 89 11.38 -0.32 -18.83
C ALA A 89 10.93 -1.54 -19.63
N THR A 90 11.79 -2.05 -20.53
CA THR A 90 11.49 -3.24 -21.32
C THR A 90 11.31 -4.50 -20.45
N ALA A 91 12.04 -4.63 -19.34
CA ALA A 91 11.87 -5.76 -18.43
C ALA A 91 10.51 -5.70 -17.71
N ARG A 92 10.09 -4.51 -17.27
CA ARG A 92 8.76 -4.28 -16.67
C ARG A 92 7.65 -4.56 -17.67
N ASP A 93 7.73 -3.99 -18.87
CA ASP A 93 6.74 -4.19 -19.94
C ASP A 93 6.55 -5.68 -20.28
N ARG A 94 7.63 -6.47 -20.26
CA ARG A 94 7.56 -7.92 -20.51
C ARG A 94 6.83 -8.67 -19.39
N VAL A 95 6.99 -8.26 -18.14
CA VAL A 95 6.27 -8.86 -17.01
C VAL A 95 4.80 -8.49 -17.04
N GLU A 96 4.50 -7.21 -17.23
CA GLU A 96 3.13 -6.69 -17.23
C GLU A 96 2.30 -7.21 -18.39
N SER A 97 2.88 -7.26 -19.60
CA SER A 97 2.17 -7.74 -20.80
C SER A 97 1.78 -9.23 -20.75
N SER A 98 2.26 -10.00 -19.76
CA SER A 98 1.87 -11.40 -19.52
C SER A 98 2.04 -12.34 -20.74
N HIS A 99 2.75 -11.91 -21.79
CA HIS A 99 2.77 -12.58 -23.10
C HIS A 99 3.69 -13.79 -23.19
N PHE A 100 4.47 -14.03 -22.14
CA PHE A 100 5.25 -15.24 -21.98
C PHE A 100 5.10 -15.69 -20.53
N GLY A 101 5.19 -17.00 -20.28
CA GLY A 101 5.37 -17.55 -18.92
C GLY A 101 6.72 -17.17 -18.30
N ALA A 102 7.08 -15.89 -18.41
CA ALA A 102 8.10 -15.20 -17.67
C ALA A 102 7.58 -15.07 -16.24
N THR A 103 7.93 -16.06 -15.42
CA THR A 103 7.94 -15.81 -13.99
C THR A 103 8.99 -14.71 -13.73
N PRO A 104 8.83 -13.87 -12.70
CA PRO A 104 9.83 -12.87 -12.31
C PRO A 104 11.26 -13.45 -12.24
N GLU A 105 11.36 -14.74 -11.90
CA GLU A 105 12.58 -15.56 -11.86
C GLU A 105 13.33 -15.68 -13.21
N LYS A 106 12.67 -15.39 -14.35
CA LYS A 106 13.25 -15.45 -15.70
C LYS A 106 13.64 -14.08 -16.26
N VAL A 107 13.26 -13.00 -15.59
CA VAL A 107 13.71 -11.67 -15.94
C VAL A 107 15.15 -11.54 -15.44
N SER A 108 16.05 -11.00 -16.25
CA SER A 108 17.42 -10.72 -15.79
C SER A 108 17.33 -9.78 -14.59
N LEU A 109 17.65 -10.31 -13.41
CA LEU A 109 17.61 -9.54 -12.17
C LEU A 109 18.60 -8.37 -12.29
N ASN A 110 18.16 -7.20 -11.84
CA ASN A 110 19.04 -6.07 -11.70
C ASN A 110 20.15 -6.46 -10.69
N PRO A 111 21.43 -6.43 -11.09
CA PRO A 111 22.53 -6.93 -10.25
C PRO A 111 22.70 -6.14 -8.95
N VAL A 112 22.36 -4.85 -8.96
CA VAL A 112 22.46 -4.00 -7.76
C VAL A 112 21.34 -4.32 -6.77
N GLN A 113 20.17 -4.72 -7.26
CA GLN A 113 19.01 -5.01 -6.42
C GLN A 113 19.23 -6.22 -5.50
N GLU A 114 19.90 -7.26 -5.99
CA GLU A 114 20.26 -8.45 -5.20
C GLU A 114 21.31 -8.09 -4.14
N GLU A 115 22.39 -7.41 -4.55
CA GLU A 115 23.47 -7.01 -3.64
C GLU A 115 22.97 -6.08 -2.53
N VAL A 116 22.17 -5.07 -2.88
CA VAL A 116 21.60 -4.13 -1.90
C VAL A 116 20.63 -4.86 -0.98
N GLY A 117 19.80 -5.76 -1.51
CA GLY A 117 18.83 -6.52 -0.71
C GLY A 117 19.46 -7.34 0.42
N GLU A 118 20.71 -7.78 0.24
CA GLU A 118 21.49 -8.51 1.24
C GLU A 118 22.20 -7.61 2.26
N MET A 119 22.21 -6.29 2.04
CA MET A 119 22.88 -5.36 2.94
C MET A 119 22.14 -5.22 4.27
N GLU A 120 22.86 -5.47 5.35
CA GLU A 120 22.33 -5.30 6.70
C GLU A 120 21.95 -3.83 6.92
N GLY A 121 20.70 -3.60 7.33
CA GLY A 121 20.22 -2.27 7.71
C GLY A 121 19.58 -1.45 6.60
N VAL A 122 19.74 -1.78 5.30
CA VAL A 122 19.19 -0.95 4.20
C VAL A 122 17.69 -0.71 4.33
N PHE A 123 16.91 -1.77 4.56
CA PHE A 123 15.47 -1.64 4.74
C PHE A 123 15.12 -0.84 6.01
N ASN A 124 15.93 -0.92 7.07
CA ASN A 124 15.68 -0.13 8.26
C ASN A 124 15.86 1.37 7.98
N VAL A 125 16.94 1.75 7.30
CA VAL A 125 17.24 3.14 6.91
C VAL A 125 16.18 3.67 5.96
N LEU A 126 15.85 2.94 4.90
CA LEU A 126 14.84 3.39 3.93
C LEU A 126 13.42 3.44 4.52
N VAL A 127 13.06 2.54 5.43
CA VAL A 127 11.78 2.63 6.15
C VAL A 127 11.77 3.83 7.11
N ASN A 128 12.91 4.17 7.75
CA ASN A 128 13.01 5.42 8.51
C ASN A 128 12.79 6.65 7.62
N MET A 129 13.40 6.66 6.43
CA MET A 129 13.19 7.73 5.45
C MET A 129 11.73 7.84 5.05
N ARG A 130 11.09 6.71 4.67
CA ARG A 130 9.66 6.63 4.34
C ARG A 130 8.77 7.19 5.46
N PHE A 131 9.16 7.01 6.72
CA PHE A 131 8.41 7.48 7.90
C PHE A 131 8.84 8.87 8.39
N SER A 132 9.70 9.55 7.64
CA SER A 132 10.07 10.94 7.90
C SER A 132 8.85 11.85 7.87
N ALA A 133 8.89 12.92 8.67
CA ALA A 133 7.91 14.00 8.60
C ALA A 133 8.22 15.01 7.48
N ASP A 134 9.40 14.91 6.87
CA ASP A 134 9.77 15.66 5.68
C ASP A 134 9.30 14.90 4.43
N ASP A 135 8.36 15.49 3.69
CA ASP A 135 7.74 14.87 2.52
C ASP A 135 8.77 14.47 1.45
N VAL A 136 9.84 15.26 1.26
CA VAL A 136 10.87 14.97 0.25
C VAL A 136 11.67 13.72 0.66
N VAL A 137 12.02 13.62 1.94
CA VAL A 137 12.70 12.43 2.49
C VAL A 137 11.80 11.20 2.43
N ALA A 138 10.51 11.36 2.75
CA ALA A 138 9.53 10.29 2.71
C ALA A 138 9.28 9.77 1.29
N THR A 139 9.17 10.66 0.30
CA THR A 139 9.04 10.30 -1.11
C THR A 139 10.28 9.55 -1.60
N ALA A 140 11.48 10.07 -1.37
CA ALA A 140 12.72 9.43 -1.80
C ALA A 140 12.89 8.03 -1.18
N GLY A 141 12.60 7.88 0.13
CA GLY A 141 12.61 6.58 0.81
C GLY A 141 11.58 5.60 0.24
N THR A 142 10.39 6.09 -0.14
CA THR A 142 9.33 5.26 -0.75
C THR A 142 9.71 4.79 -2.14
N GLU A 143 10.25 5.68 -2.98
CA GLU A 143 10.71 5.34 -4.34
C GLU A 143 11.87 4.34 -4.32
N ALA A 144 12.84 4.53 -3.43
CA ALA A 144 13.95 3.59 -3.26
C ALA A 144 13.48 2.21 -2.81
N LEU A 145 12.52 2.14 -1.87
CA LEU A 145 11.92 0.87 -1.46
C LEU A 145 11.16 0.21 -2.61
N ALA A 146 10.35 0.95 -3.35
CA ALA A 146 9.59 0.42 -4.47
C ALA A 146 10.50 -0.16 -5.56
N ALA A 147 11.57 0.54 -5.92
CA ALA A 147 12.59 0.05 -6.84
C ALA A 147 13.29 -1.21 -6.30
N LEU A 148 13.67 -1.23 -5.03
CA LEU A 148 14.33 -2.37 -4.40
C LEU A 148 13.46 -3.63 -4.31
N THR A 149 12.16 -3.48 -4.14
CA THR A 149 11.23 -4.63 -4.05
C THR A 149 10.65 -5.03 -5.39
N SER A 150 10.80 -4.19 -6.44
CA SER A 150 10.26 -4.46 -7.77
C SER A 150 10.76 -5.80 -8.32
N LEU A 151 9.82 -6.73 -8.60
CA LEU A 151 10.11 -8.08 -9.11
C LEU A 151 11.05 -8.93 -8.22
N ASN A 152 11.30 -8.51 -6.97
CA ASN A 152 12.19 -9.21 -6.05
C ASN A 152 11.47 -9.57 -4.75
N ARG A 153 10.99 -10.82 -4.72
CA ARG A 153 10.25 -11.35 -3.58
C ARG A 153 11.06 -11.41 -2.29
N ALA A 154 12.37 -11.66 -2.35
CA ALA A 154 13.20 -11.71 -1.15
C ALA A 154 13.26 -10.32 -0.48
N ASN A 155 13.44 -9.28 -1.29
CA ASN A 155 13.45 -7.89 -0.85
C ASN A 155 12.08 -7.44 -0.35
N GLU A 156 11.00 -7.84 -1.03
CA GLU A 156 9.62 -7.58 -0.58
C GLU A 156 9.36 -8.19 0.80
N ILE A 157 9.77 -9.45 1.03
CA ILE A 157 9.65 -10.12 2.33
C ILE A 157 10.52 -9.43 3.40
N ALA A 158 11.72 -8.96 3.05
CA ALA A 158 12.59 -8.23 3.96
C ALA A 158 11.97 -6.89 4.40
N LEU A 159 11.40 -6.14 3.45
CA LEU A 159 10.66 -4.91 3.71
C LEU A 159 9.43 -5.17 4.59
N MET A 160 8.61 -6.17 4.24
CA MET A 160 7.45 -6.56 5.06
C MET A 160 7.85 -6.90 6.49
N ARG A 161 8.96 -7.62 6.68
CA ARG A 161 9.46 -7.99 8.01
C ARG A 161 9.80 -6.75 8.85
N GLU A 162 10.44 -5.75 8.27
CA GLU A 162 10.78 -4.51 8.97
C GLU A 162 9.52 -3.68 9.29
N ILE A 163 8.55 -3.60 8.38
CA ILE A 163 7.28 -2.91 8.63
C ILE A 163 6.47 -3.63 9.72
N VAL A 164 6.36 -4.95 9.67
CA VAL A 164 5.65 -5.75 10.70
C VAL A 164 6.31 -5.60 12.07
N LYS A 165 7.65 -5.54 12.13
CA LYS A 165 8.39 -5.26 13.36
C LYS A 165 8.03 -3.89 13.93
N ARG A 166 7.93 -2.84 13.10
CA ARG A 166 7.52 -1.48 13.54
C ARG A 166 6.07 -1.43 13.98
N LEU A 167 5.18 -2.09 13.26
CA LEU A 167 3.79 -2.22 13.65
C LEU A 167 3.67 -2.91 15.03
N SER A 168 4.44 -3.97 15.25
CA SER A 168 4.50 -4.68 16.54
C SER A 168 5.08 -3.82 17.67
N ALA A 169 5.90 -2.81 17.35
CA ALA A 169 6.40 -1.83 18.29
C ALA A 169 5.41 -0.67 18.56
N GLY A 170 4.24 -0.67 17.91
CA GLY A 170 3.21 0.36 18.07
C GLY A 170 3.39 1.59 17.19
N GLU A 171 4.14 1.50 16.09
CA GLU A 171 4.28 2.59 15.13
C GLU A 171 3.11 2.59 14.12
N ALA A 172 2.17 3.53 14.28
CA ALA A 172 0.94 3.58 13.47
C ALA A 172 1.17 3.77 11.96
N ARG A 173 2.26 4.45 11.55
CA ARG A 173 2.60 4.64 10.12
C ARG A 173 2.83 3.32 9.39
N ALA A 174 3.18 2.26 10.13
CA ALA A 174 3.33 0.92 9.57
C ALA A 174 2.01 0.32 9.07
N LEU A 175 0.85 0.83 9.50
CA LEU A 175 -0.45 0.36 9.02
C LEU A 175 -0.63 0.62 7.53
N GLY A 176 -0.51 1.89 7.11
CA GLY A 176 -0.62 2.28 5.70
C GLY A 176 0.50 1.67 4.86
N ALA A 177 1.73 1.69 5.37
CA ALA A 177 2.85 1.13 4.62
C ALA A 177 2.73 -0.38 4.37
N LEU A 178 2.14 -1.14 5.31
CA LEU A 178 1.85 -2.54 5.09
C LEU A 178 0.67 -2.74 4.13
N ASP A 179 -0.36 -1.89 4.20
CA ASP A 179 -1.53 -1.97 3.31
C ASP A 179 -1.15 -1.69 1.85
N ASP A 180 -0.30 -0.68 1.62
CA ASP A 180 0.26 -0.38 0.30
C ASP A 180 0.99 -1.59 -0.31
N LEU A 181 1.71 -2.35 0.53
CA LEU A 181 2.43 -3.56 0.08
C LEU A 181 1.51 -4.75 -0.21
N LEU A 182 0.26 -4.76 0.25
CA LEU A 182 -0.65 -5.86 -0.06
C LEU A 182 -1.14 -5.83 -1.51
N VAL A 183 -1.03 -4.68 -2.18
CA VAL A 183 -1.45 -4.52 -3.57
C VAL A 183 -0.55 -5.35 -4.49
N GLY A 184 -1.10 -6.42 -5.07
CA GLY A 184 -0.37 -7.31 -5.97
C GLY A 184 0.52 -8.35 -5.27
N LEU A 185 0.58 -8.35 -3.94
CA LEU A 185 1.38 -9.31 -3.18
C LEU A 185 0.82 -10.74 -3.30
N ASP A 186 1.73 -11.66 -3.60
CA ASP A 186 1.44 -13.09 -3.51
C ASP A 186 1.50 -13.57 -2.04
N ILE A 187 0.33 -13.66 -1.41
CA ILE A 187 0.20 -14.05 0.01
C ILE A 187 0.38 -15.57 0.17
N ARG A 188 1.63 -16.02 0.09
CA ARG A 188 2.06 -17.40 0.37
C ARG A 188 3.33 -17.42 1.24
N ASP A 189 3.56 -18.54 1.88
CA ASP A 189 4.79 -18.82 2.64
C ASP A 189 5.09 -17.73 3.70
N ASP A 190 6.28 -17.13 3.64
CA ASP A 190 6.75 -16.13 4.60
C ASP A 190 5.84 -14.90 4.68
N ALA A 191 5.26 -14.46 3.54
CA ALA A 191 4.33 -13.33 3.53
C ALA A 191 3.11 -13.64 4.40
N ALA A 192 2.56 -14.86 4.29
CA ALA A 192 1.41 -15.27 5.09
C ALA A 192 1.74 -15.29 6.59
N VAL A 193 2.94 -15.73 6.96
CA VAL A 193 3.40 -15.72 8.36
C VAL A 193 3.53 -14.28 8.88
N LEU A 194 4.12 -13.39 8.10
CA LEU A 194 4.29 -11.98 8.47
C LEU A 194 2.93 -11.27 8.63
N LEU A 195 1.96 -11.56 7.76
CA LEU A 195 0.59 -11.03 7.91
C LEU A 195 -0.14 -11.63 9.11
N ASP A 196 0.03 -12.92 9.41
CA ASP A 196 -0.55 -13.52 10.61
C ASP A 196 0.04 -12.84 11.89
N MET A 197 1.30 -12.39 11.85
CA MET A 197 1.94 -11.61 12.93
C MET A 197 1.42 -10.15 13.04
N SER A 198 0.88 -9.56 11.97
CA SER A 198 0.40 -8.17 11.97
C SER A 198 -1.04 -8.03 12.47
N LEU A 199 -1.84 -9.10 12.45
CA LEU A 199 -3.27 -9.08 12.83
C LEU A 199 -3.53 -8.53 14.24
N ALA A 200 -2.82 -9.07 15.25
CA ALA A 200 -3.01 -8.66 16.64
C ALA A 200 -2.57 -7.21 16.91
N PRO A 201 -1.37 -6.77 16.47
CA PRO A 201 -0.97 -5.36 16.55
C PRO A 201 -1.96 -4.41 15.86
N ALA A 202 -2.38 -4.70 14.62
CA ALA A 202 -3.34 -3.88 13.89
C ALA A 202 -4.70 -3.80 14.62
N LEU A 203 -5.21 -4.92 15.14
CA LEU A 203 -6.42 -4.93 15.94
C LEU A 203 -6.28 -4.11 17.25
N GLY A 204 -5.06 -4.01 17.80
CA GLY A 204 -4.74 -3.12 18.90
C GLY A 204 -5.04 -1.66 18.59
N PHE A 205 -4.70 -1.19 17.39
CA PHE A 205 -5.03 0.17 16.93
C PHE A 205 -6.54 0.38 16.76
N VAL A 206 -7.29 -0.61 16.26
CA VAL A 206 -8.75 -0.51 16.20
C VAL A 206 -9.37 -0.33 17.60
N ARG A 207 -8.80 -0.99 18.62
CA ARG A 207 -9.27 -0.90 20.01
C ARG A 207 -8.99 0.47 20.64
N GLY A 208 -7.78 0.99 20.49
CA GLY A 208 -7.28 2.10 21.32
C GLY A 208 -6.65 3.29 20.57
N GLY A 209 -6.50 3.21 19.26
CA GLY A 209 -5.88 4.26 18.45
C GLY A 209 -6.72 5.52 18.33
N THR A 210 -6.13 6.56 17.75
CA THR A 210 -6.85 7.76 17.29
C THR A 210 -7.83 7.42 16.17
N PRO A 211 -8.80 8.28 15.82
CA PRO A 211 -9.73 8.02 14.72
C PRO A 211 -9.02 7.66 13.39
N ALA A 212 -7.96 8.38 13.03
CA ALA A 212 -7.18 8.10 11.83
C ALA A 212 -6.46 6.73 11.91
N GLU A 213 -5.89 6.38 13.06
CA GLU A 213 -5.23 5.09 13.28
C GLU A 213 -6.22 3.92 13.25
N LYS A 214 -7.42 4.12 13.81
CA LYS A 214 -8.51 3.13 13.76
C LYS A 214 -8.95 2.87 12.33
N ASN A 215 -9.07 3.93 11.53
CA ASN A 215 -9.43 3.82 10.13
C ASN A 215 -8.35 3.05 9.35
N ALA A 216 -7.08 3.49 9.44
CA ALA A 216 -5.96 2.82 8.78
C ALA A 216 -5.83 1.35 9.20
N ALA A 217 -6.02 1.04 10.48
CA ALA A 217 -5.98 -0.33 10.98
C ALA A 217 -7.15 -1.17 10.47
N ALA A 218 -8.36 -0.60 10.39
CA ALA A 218 -9.51 -1.30 9.82
C ALA A 218 -9.30 -1.58 8.32
N GLY A 219 -8.70 -0.64 7.58
CA GLY A 219 -8.34 -0.79 6.17
C GLY A 219 -7.36 -1.95 5.95
N LEU A 220 -6.23 -1.92 6.65
CA LEU A 220 -5.23 -2.99 6.60
C LEU A 220 -5.85 -4.36 6.95
N LEU A 221 -6.65 -4.44 8.02
CA LEU A 221 -7.29 -5.70 8.42
C LEU A 221 -8.30 -6.19 7.37
N ALA A 222 -8.97 -5.29 6.65
CA ALA A 222 -9.87 -5.66 5.57
C ALA A 222 -9.09 -6.28 4.40
N SER A 223 -8.01 -5.62 3.96
CA SER A 223 -7.12 -6.13 2.91
C SER A 223 -6.53 -7.50 3.27
N ILE A 224 -6.05 -7.68 4.51
CA ILE A 224 -5.56 -8.98 4.96
C ILE A 224 -6.70 -10.02 4.99
N ALA A 225 -7.87 -9.69 5.53
CA ALA A 225 -9.01 -10.63 5.60
C ALA A 225 -9.51 -11.08 4.21
N GLU A 226 -9.38 -10.22 3.20
CA GLU A 226 -9.74 -10.53 1.81
C GLU A 226 -8.74 -11.45 1.13
N GLY A 227 -7.43 -11.21 1.32
CA GLY A 227 -6.36 -11.99 0.71
C GLY A 227 -5.97 -13.26 1.48
N ARG A 228 -6.20 -13.31 2.80
CA ARG A 228 -5.74 -14.37 3.71
C ARG A 228 -6.92 -15.11 4.35
N ARG A 229 -7.24 -16.31 3.85
CA ARG A 229 -8.37 -17.16 4.30
C ARG A 229 -8.43 -17.43 5.81
N GLY A 230 -7.31 -17.39 6.53
CA GLY A 230 -7.24 -17.61 7.98
C GLY A 230 -7.49 -16.36 8.85
N ALA A 231 -7.40 -15.17 8.26
CA ALA A 231 -7.41 -13.92 9.02
C ALA A 231 -8.80 -13.58 9.57
N ALA A 232 -9.85 -13.69 8.76
CA ALA A 232 -11.21 -13.37 9.20
C ALA A 232 -11.67 -14.19 10.44
N PRO A 233 -11.55 -15.53 10.46
CA PRO A 233 -11.87 -16.31 11.66
C PRO A 233 -11.06 -15.92 12.91
N PHE A 234 -9.76 -15.63 12.75
CA PHE A 234 -8.90 -15.17 13.83
C PHE A 234 -9.41 -13.82 14.39
N LEU A 235 -9.65 -12.85 13.52
CA LEU A 235 -10.13 -11.51 13.90
C LEU A 235 -11.49 -11.57 14.59
N VAL A 236 -12.41 -12.41 14.11
CA VAL A 236 -13.70 -12.65 14.77
C VAL A 236 -13.49 -13.20 16.19
N ALA A 237 -12.60 -14.18 16.36
CA ALA A 237 -12.29 -14.76 17.67
C ALA A 237 -11.66 -13.73 18.63
N GLU A 238 -10.87 -12.80 18.10
CA GLU A 238 -10.25 -11.70 18.83
C GLU A 238 -11.20 -10.50 19.06
N GLY A 239 -12.48 -10.61 18.69
CA GLY A 239 -13.49 -9.60 18.97
C GLY A 239 -13.42 -8.38 18.04
N ALA A 240 -13.00 -8.57 16.78
CA ALA A 240 -13.03 -7.50 15.77
C ALA A 240 -14.46 -7.05 15.44
N LEU A 241 -15.43 -7.97 15.37
CA LEU A 241 -16.83 -7.66 14.98
C LEU A 241 -17.46 -6.48 15.76
N PRO A 242 -17.47 -6.46 17.10
CA PRO A 242 -18.09 -5.35 17.84
C PRO A 242 -17.31 -4.03 17.67
N LEU A 243 -16.00 -4.10 17.49
CA LEU A 243 -15.16 -2.92 17.27
C LEU A 243 -15.44 -2.30 15.90
N THR A 244 -15.50 -3.12 14.85
CA THR A 244 -15.83 -2.68 13.50
C THR A 244 -17.27 -2.17 13.40
N ALA A 245 -18.22 -2.83 14.06
CA ALA A 245 -19.60 -2.36 14.11
C ALA A 245 -19.72 -1.00 14.82
N ALA A 246 -18.97 -0.76 15.89
CA ALA A 246 -18.92 0.56 16.54
C ALA A 246 -18.30 1.61 15.61
N LEU A 247 -17.21 1.28 14.90
CA LEU A 247 -16.58 2.17 13.93
C LEU A 247 -17.55 2.58 12.81
N LEU A 248 -18.36 1.65 12.31
CA LEU A 248 -19.40 1.92 11.30
C LEU A 248 -20.53 2.84 11.82
N VAL A 249 -20.75 2.92 13.13
CA VAL A 249 -21.79 3.80 13.70
C VAL A 249 -21.23 5.17 14.06
N ASP A 250 -20.08 5.19 14.73
CA ASP A 250 -19.52 6.38 15.37
C ASP A 250 -18.50 7.11 14.46
N GLY A 251 -18.00 6.44 13.41
CA GLY A 251 -17.03 7.00 12.47
C GLY A 251 -17.61 8.05 11.52
N ASP A 252 -16.73 8.84 10.92
CA ASP A 252 -17.05 9.67 9.76
C ASP A 252 -17.24 8.81 8.50
N LEU A 253 -17.50 9.45 7.36
CA LEU A 253 -17.82 8.72 6.14
C LEU A 253 -16.70 7.76 5.69
N GLU A 254 -15.45 8.20 5.77
CA GLU A 254 -14.28 7.40 5.38
C GLU A 254 -14.09 6.20 6.32
N ALA A 255 -14.22 6.43 7.63
CA ALA A 255 -14.19 5.38 8.65
C ALA A 255 -15.34 4.39 8.48
N ARG A 256 -16.53 4.86 8.08
CA ARG A 256 -17.69 4.00 7.80
C ARG A 256 -17.45 3.13 6.58
N ASP A 257 -16.93 3.70 5.50
CA ASP A 257 -16.63 2.97 4.26
C ASP A 257 -15.61 1.85 4.52
N THR A 258 -14.52 2.18 5.20
CA THR A 258 -13.50 1.21 5.62
C THR A 258 -14.05 0.15 6.57
N ALA A 259 -14.86 0.57 7.56
CA ALA A 259 -15.49 -0.36 8.51
C ALA A 259 -16.45 -1.32 7.81
N VAL A 260 -17.17 -0.88 6.78
CA VAL A 260 -18.09 -1.75 6.03
C VAL A 260 -17.32 -2.82 5.26
N ARG A 261 -16.20 -2.44 4.64
CA ARG A 261 -15.31 -3.36 3.93
C ARG A 261 -14.79 -4.45 4.88
N LEU A 262 -14.24 -4.04 6.03
CA LEU A 262 -13.78 -4.98 7.04
C LEU A 262 -14.93 -5.86 7.56
N LEU A 263 -16.06 -5.28 7.93
CA LEU A 263 -17.18 -6.03 8.50
C LEU A 263 -17.71 -7.06 7.51
N TRP A 264 -17.80 -6.71 6.22
CA TRP A 264 -18.16 -7.65 5.16
C TRP A 264 -17.13 -8.77 5.01
N ALA A 265 -15.83 -8.43 5.00
CA ALA A 265 -14.76 -9.42 4.94
C ALA A 265 -14.81 -10.44 6.10
N LEU A 266 -15.20 -10.00 7.30
CA LEU A 266 -15.34 -10.85 8.48
C LEU A 266 -16.55 -11.80 8.42
N VAL A 267 -17.64 -11.42 7.74
CA VAL A 267 -18.92 -12.16 7.80
C VAL A 267 -19.35 -12.82 6.49
N LYS A 268 -18.72 -12.48 5.35
CA LYS A 268 -19.13 -12.97 4.02
C LYS A 268 -19.28 -14.50 3.95
N ASP A 269 -18.39 -15.22 4.64
CA ASP A 269 -18.37 -16.69 4.71
C ASP A 269 -19.15 -17.27 5.90
N ASN A 270 -19.58 -16.45 6.86
CA ASN A 270 -20.38 -16.87 8.01
C ASN A 270 -21.36 -15.78 8.47
N ARG A 271 -22.39 -15.54 7.66
CA ARG A 271 -23.40 -14.50 7.91
C ARG A 271 -24.18 -14.68 9.21
N ARG A 272 -24.20 -15.89 9.79
CA ARG A 272 -24.85 -16.16 11.09
C ARG A 272 -24.26 -15.34 12.24
N LEU A 273 -23.04 -14.83 12.08
CA LEU A 273 -22.39 -13.92 13.03
C LEU A 273 -23.16 -12.60 13.21
N LEU A 274 -23.99 -12.22 12.23
CA LEU A 274 -24.82 -11.02 12.27
C LEU A 274 -26.14 -11.22 13.06
N SER A 275 -26.46 -12.45 13.44
CA SER A 275 -27.70 -12.73 14.19
C SER A 275 -27.66 -12.08 15.58
N PRO A 276 -28.76 -11.44 16.03
CA PRO A 276 -28.87 -10.91 17.37
C PRO A 276 -28.60 -11.96 18.46
N GLU A 277 -28.96 -13.23 18.22
CA GLU A 277 -28.74 -14.33 19.16
C GLU A 277 -27.26 -14.60 19.42
N LYS A 278 -26.39 -14.32 18.45
CA LYS A 278 -24.94 -14.47 18.60
C LYS A 278 -24.33 -13.29 19.35
N GLY A 279 -25.01 -12.14 19.39
CA GLY A 279 -24.50 -10.92 20.00
C GLY A 279 -23.16 -10.43 19.42
N GLY A 280 -22.73 -10.97 18.28
CA GLY A 280 -21.37 -10.79 17.75
C GLY A 280 -21.06 -9.34 17.40
N LEU A 281 -22.07 -8.57 16.99
CA LEU A 281 -21.93 -7.15 16.66
C LEU A 281 -21.75 -6.26 17.90
N GLY A 282 -22.04 -6.74 19.12
CA GLY A 282 -22.00 -5.91 20.34
C GLY A 282 -23.02 -4.76 20.38
N LEU A 283 -23.88 -4.63 19.37
CA LEU A 283 -24.95 -3.65 19.25
C LEU A 283 -26.14 -4.24 18.47
N ALA A 284 -27.29 -3.59 18.53
CA ALA A 284 -28.46 -3.99 17.75
C ALA A 284 -28.22 -3.75 16.24
N GLY A 285 -28.50 -4.73 15.39
CA GLY A 285 -28.31 -4.62 13.94
C GLY A 285 -29.05 -3.44 13.30
N THR A 286 -30.18 -3.02 13.90
CA THR A 286 -30.93 -1.83 13.48
C THR A 286 -30.13 -0.53 13.54
N ARG A 287 -29.08 -0.44 14.37
CA ARG A 287 -28.20 0.74 14.42
C ARG A 287 -27.29 0.87 13.20
N LEU A 288 -27.05 -0.23 12.48
CA LEU A 288 -26.21 -0.24 11.28
C LEU A 288 -26.98 0.20 10.02
N VAL A 289 -28.32 0.23 10.06
CA VAL A 289 -29.15 0.46 8.87
C VAL A 289 -28.87 1.83 8.23
N GLU A 290 -28.89 2.92 9.00
CA GLU A 290 -28.70 4.27 8.44
C GLU A 290 -27.29 4.50 7.89
N PRO A 291 -26.20 4.17 8.61
CA PRO A 291 -24.85 4.28 8.04
C PRO A 291 -24.69 3.47 6.75
N LEU A 292 -25.29 2.28 6.67
CA LEU A 292 -25.22 1.43 5.48
C LEU A 292 -26.00 2.02 4.31
N LEU A 293 -27.20 2.56 4.54
CA LEU A 293 -27.98 3.22 3.49
C LEU A 293 -27.25 4.45 2.95
N GLU A 294 -26.64 5.26 3.82
CA GLU A 294 -25.84 6.42 3.41
C GLU A 294 -24.68 6.02 2.47
N LEU A 295 -23.95 4.94 2.81
CA LEU A 295 -22.86 4.44 1.96
C LEU A 295 -23.37 3.91 0.62
N VAL A 296 -24.49 3.19 0.61
CA VAL A 296 -25.11 2.70 -0.64
C VAL A 296 -25.49 3.87 -1.54
N GLU A 297 -26.13 4.90 -1.01
CA GLU A 297 -26.56 6.06 -1.79
C GLU A 297 -25.38 6.84 -2.37
N LYS A 298 -24.30 7.00 -1.62
CA LYS A 298 -23.09 7.66 -2.10
C LYS A 298 -22.33 6.84 -3.14
N GLY A 299 -22.24 5.52 -2.94
CA GLY A 299 -21.66 4.62 -3.95
C GLY A 299 -22.44 4.64 -5.27
N GLU A 300 -23.77 4.62 -5.21
CA GLU A 300 -24.64 4.75 -6.39
C GLU A 300 -24.48 6.13 -7.06
N ALA A 301 -24.41 7.22 -6.29
CA ALA A 301 -24.23 8.56 -6.84
C ALA A 301 -22.92 8.70 -7.62
N ARG A 302 -21.84 8.11 -7.11
CA ARG A 302 -20.55 8.07 -7.78
C ARG A 302 -20.57 7.24 -9.06
N ALA A 303 -21.09 6.01 -9.02
CA ALA A 303 -21.20 5.17 -10.22
C ALA A 303 -21.96 5.88 -11.35
N ASN A 304 -23.05 6.57 -11.01
CA ASN A 304 -23.81 7.37 -11.98
C ASN A 304 -23.04 8.60 -12.51
N ALA A 305 -22.14 9.18 -11.72
CA ALA A 305 -21.30 10.29 -12.15
C ALA A 305 -20.20 9.83 -13.10
N GLU A 306 -19.58 8.68 -12.83
CA GLU A 306 -18.59 8.04 -13.70
C GLU A 306 -19.19 7.64 -15.05
N ASP A 307 -20.38 7.03 -15.07
CA ASP A 307 -21.07 6.68 -16.31
C ASP A 307 -21.36 7.91 -17.19
N ARG A 308 -21.77 9.03 -16.59
CA ARG A 308 -22.06 10.28 -17.31
C ARG A 308 -20.81 11.04 -17.76
N GLY A 309 -19.73 10.95 -16.99
CA GLY A 309 -18.45 11.59 -17.32
C GLY A 309 -17.78 10.97 -18.56
N SER A 310 -18.12 9.73 -18.89
CA SER A 310 -17.57 9.02 -20.05
C SER A 310 -18.17 9.45 -21.41
N GLU A 311 -19.27 10.20 -21.43
CA GLU A 311 -19.97 10.58 -22.67
C GLU A 311 -19.61 12.00 -23.19
N ASP A 312 -18.85 12.80 -22.43
CA ASP A 312 -18.53 14.20 -22.76
C ASP A 312 -17.03 14.52 -22.63
N GLU A 313 -16.17 13.69 -23.23
CA GLU A 313 -14.74 14.03 -23.45
C GLU A 313 -14.57 15.02 -24.61
N GLY A 314 -15.29 16.14 -24.55
CA GLY A 314 -14.95 17.33 -25.32
C GLY A 314 -13.71 17.98 -24.70
N GLU A 315 -12.57 17.91 -25.42
CA GLU A 315 -11.30 18.60 -25.12
C GLU A 315 -11.53 19.98 -24.47
N GLY A 316 -11.38 20.07 -23.15
CA GLY A 316 -11.76 21.23 -22.36
C GLY A 316 -10.92 21.38 -21.10
N ASP A 317 -9.69 21.81 -21.34
CA ASP A 317 -8.64 22.33 -20.44
C ASP A 317 -9.09 22.91 -19.08
N ASP A 318 -8.47 22.37 -18.02
CA ASP A 318 -8.07 22.97 -16.74
C ASP A 318 -9.07 23.77 -15.90
N GLY A 319 -9.67 23.08 -14.93
CA GLY A 319 -10.37 23.69 -13.80
C GLY A 319 -10.16 22.94 -12.50
N ALA A 320 -9.02 23.15 -11.85
CA ALA A 320 -8.66 22.61 -10.53
C ALA A 320 -9.61 23.12 -9.42
N GLY A 321 -10.75 22.45 -9.25
CA GLY A 321 -11.67 22.64 -8.14
C GLY A 321 -11.37 21.68 -7.00
N ALA A 322 -10.50 22.07 -6.08
CA ALA A 322 -10.17 21.34 -4.85
C ALA A 322 -11.35 21.37 -3.85
N GLY A 323 -12.36 20.55 -4.12
CA GLY A 323 -13.36 20.13 -3.15
C GLY A 323 -13.44 18.62 -3.22
N GLY A 324 -12.37 17.94 -2.75
CA GLY A 324 -12.28 16.48 -2.77
C GLY A 324 -13.41 15.87 -1.95
N GLU A 325 -14.50 15.52 -2.63
CA GLU A 325 -15.55 14.72 -2.04
C GLU A 325 -14.94 13.37 -1.66
N VAL A 326 -15.13 12.96 -0.41
CA VAL A 326 -14.61 11.68 0.09
C VAL A 326 -15.24 10.57 -0.75
N ALA A 327 -14.40 9.91 -1.54
CA ALA A 327 -14.81 8.82 -2.40
C ALA A 327 -15.30 7.65 -1.54
N VAL A 328 -16.53 7.20 -1.80
CA VAL A 328 -17.08 5.98 -1.20
C VAL A 328 -16.83 4.85 -2.19
N ASP A 329 -16.02 3.87 -1.80
CA ASP A 329 -15.63 2.74 -2.65
C ASP A 329 -16.44 1.47 -2.33
N ASN A 330 -17.06 1.37 -1.14
CA ASN A 330 -17.60 0.11 -0.63
C ASN A 330 -19.14 0.08 -0.56
N GLY A 331 -19.82 0.81 -1.45
CA GLY A 331 -21.29 0.81 -1.55
C GLY A 331 -21.90 -0.58 -1.77
N ASP A 332 -21.28 -1.41 -2.62
CA ASP A 332 -21.73 -2.79 -2.85
C ASP A 332 -21.57 -3.68 -1.61
N ALA A 333 -20.47 -3.54 -0.88
CA ALA A 333 -20.26 -4.26 0.38
C ALA A 333 -21.30 -3.83 1.43
N ALA A 334 -21.63 -2.54 1.50
CA ALA A 334 -22.71 -2.02 2.36
C ALA A 334 -24.06 -2.64 2.00
N LEU A 335 -24.40 -2.72 0.71
CA LEU A 335 -25.64 -3.35 0.24
C LEU A 335 -25.69 -4.85 0.58
N LEU A 336 -24.59 -5.57 0.35
CA LEU A 336 -24.49 -7.00 0.67
C LEU A 336 -24.62 -7.25 2.18
N LEU A 337 -24.00 -6.40 2.99
CA LEU A 337 -24.10 -6.47 4.44
C LEU A 337 -25.51 -6.16 4.94
N LEU A 338 -26.18 -5.14 4.37
CA LEU A 338 -27.56 -4.80 4.71
C LEU A 338 -28.53 -5.95 4.39
N ARG A 339 -28.36 -6.59 3.22
CA ARG A 339 -29.11 -7.80 2.84
C ARG A 339 -28.84 -8.94 3.81
N ALA A 340 -27.58 -9.18 4.16
CA ALA A 340 -27.20 -10.23 5.11
C ALA A 340 -27.82 -9.98 6.50
N LEU A 341 -27.78 -8.74 7.00
CA LEU A 341 -28.41 -8.33 8.26
C LEU A 341 -29.93 -8.55 8.23
N ALA A 342 -30.62 -8.12 7.18
CA ALA A 342 -32.07 -8.27 7.05
C ALA A 342 -32.53 -9.74 7.04
N VAL A 343 -31.67 -10.67 6.61
CA VAL A 343 -31.93 -12.11 6.67
C VAL A 343 -31.73 -12.67 8.09
N GLN A 344 -30.85 -12.08 8.89
CA GLN A 344 -30.48 -12.59 10.22
C GLN A 344 -31.21 -11.89 11.38
N ASP A 345 -31.78 -10.70 11.14
CA ASP A 345 -32.44 -9.85 12.14
C ASP A 345 -33.80 -9.35 11.60
N GLU A 346 -34.89 -9.87 12.17
CA GLU A 346 -36.26 -9.47 11.79
C GLU A 346 -36.53 -7.98 12.05
N ALA A 347 -35.90 -7.37 13.04
CA ALA A 347 -36.08 -5.95 13.32
C ALA A 347 -35.45 -5.08 12.22
N VAL A 348 -34.30 -5.51 11.68
CA VAL A 348 -33.68 -4.88 10.50
C VAL A 348 -34.59 -5.05 9.28
N SER A 349 -35.12 -6.25 9.04
CA SER A 349 -36.07 -6.51 7.95
C SER A 349 -37.33 -5.63 8.06
N GLY A 350 -37.88 -5.50 9.27
CA GLY A 350 -39.04 -4.67 9.56
C GLY A 350 -38.78 -3.20 9.31
N ARG A 351 -37.61 -2.68 9.73
CA ARG A 351 -37.21 -1.29 9.50
C ARG A 351 -37.12 -0.97 8.01
N LEU A 352 -36.44 -1.81 7.25
CA LEU A 352 -36.26 -1.65 5.80
C LEU A 352 -37.60 -1.72 5.02
N LYS A 353 -38.60 -2.44 5.54
CA LYS A 353 -39.96 -2.48 4.97
C LYS A 353 -40.79 -1.26 5.37
N GLY A 354 -40.63 -0.77 6.60
CA GLY A 354 -41.39 0.35 7.17
C GLY A 354 -41.01 1.71 6.59
N GLU A 355 -39.75 1.89 6.18
CA GLU A 355 -39.23 3.13 5.57
C GLU A 355 -39.62 3.30 4.08
N GLY A 356 -40.66 2.62 3.60
CA GLY A 356 -41.27 2.90 2.28
C GLY A 356 -40.72 2.10 1.09
N GLY A 357 -40.16 0.91 1.31
CA GLY A 357 -39.85 -0.01 0.21
C GLY A 357 -38.62 0.33 -0.62
N LEU A 358 -37.67 1.09 -0.07
CA LEU A 358 -36.39 1.47 -0.72
C LEU A 358 -35.60 0.27 -1.30
N ILE A 359 -35.69 -0.91 -0.68
CA ILE A 359 -35.04 -2.12 -1.21
C ILE A 359 -35.87 -2.79 -2.31
N ALA A 360 -37.21 -2.72 -2.25
CA ALA A 360 -38.08 -3.42 -3.19
C ALA A 360 -38.05 -2.81 -4.60
N THR A 361 -37.85 -1.49 -4.72
CA THR A 361 -37.66 -0.83 -6.02
C THR A 361 -36.24 -0.96 -6.57
N ARG A 362 -35.22 -1.03 -5.72
CA ARG A 362 -33.81 -1.15 -6.13
C ARG A 362 -33.37 -2.60 -6.45
N SER A 363 -34.12 -3.62 -6.00
CA SER A 363 -33.84 -5.02 -6.32
C SER A 363 -34.10 -5.42 -7.78
N CYS A 364 -34.72 -4.56 -8.60
CA CYS A 364 -34.99 -4.83 -10.02
C CYS A 364 -33.91 -4.31 -10.98
N ALA A 365 -32.93 -3.51 -10.52
CA ALA A 365 -31.90 -2.94 -11.39
C ALA A 365 -30.59 -3.77 -11.45
N ILE A 366 -30.45 -4.82 -10.64
CA ILE A 366 -29.20 -5.59 -10.47
C ILE A 366 -29.43 -7.10 -10.78
N MET A 367 -30.53 -7.47 -11.43
CA MET A 367 -30.73 -8.81 -12.02
C MET A 367 -30.76 -8.73 -13.54
#